data_AF-A0A537DI95-F1
#
_entry.id   AF-A0A537DI95-F1
#
_cell.length_a   1.000
_cell.length_b   1.000
_cell.length_c   1.000
_cell.angle_alpha   90.00
_cell.angle_beta   90.00
_cell.angle_gamma   90.00
#
_symmetry.space_group_name_H-M   'P 1'
#
loop_
_entity.id
_entity.type
_entity.pdbx_description
1 polymer ?
#
loop_
_entity_poly.entity_id
_entity_poly.type
_entity_poly.pdbx_seq_one_letter_code
_entity_poly.pdbx_strand_id
1 'polypeptide(L)'
;MRKRFPFLLLVLTLSAAVIPGFIFSARASGCTTPCSVDTITNVPSSEGVVQVQLDSGVCPANCFSLNHTFTFANNTQHTVKVLNTFFIGALSGKRYSFAGWYTYGTSGWFQFDSNPLNTPPSYIDYTVAKCQPGPPGQNCPFWAVYTVTPPLGCKTNCYMDVSTNVPSSDGMVTVKVDNAISYGLPQVSLPFGNGTGPHTIQLTSPTTFTGAGSGARYVWKQWSCVCSDIASTTGTTLTTPVIYKNYTDPTRSPPLKGVGGLTAIFDKEFQLTLSFVDPSNQAIAAPAFVTLTSGSTVMNLTSYSSQWTSAGSWTVTDAMWEGAKGIVAGLPTIDLTGGAV
;
A
#
# COMPACT_ATOMS: atom_id res chain seq x y z
N MET A 1 112.95 -20.26 54.37
CA MET A 1 112.10 -21.06 55.28
C MET A 1 110.75 -21.29 54.61
N ARG A 2 110.27 -22.54 54.68
CA ARG A 2 109.03 -23.09 54.08
C ARG A 2 107.75 -22.39 54.51
N LYS A 3 106.76 -22.34 53.61
CA LYS A 3 105.35 -22.79 53.80
C LYS A 3 104.65 -22.70 52.42
N ARG A 4 104.54 -23.82 51.70
CA ARG A 4 103.43 -24.81 51.65
C ARG A 4 102.10 -24.21 51.15
N PHE A 5 101.76 -24.58 49.91
CA PHE A 5 100.43 -24.54 49.30
C PHE A 5 99.38 -25.29 50.14
N PRO A 6 98.10 -24.99 49.91
CA PRO A 6 97.20 -26.06 49.49
C PRO A 6 96.38 -25.71 48.23
N PHE A 7 96.19 -26.75 47.44
CA PHE A 7 95.16 -26.96 46.43
C PHE A 7 93.75 -26.67 46.97
N LEU A 8 92.88 -26.04 46.18
CA LEU A 8 91.44 -26.31 46.23
C LEU A 8 90.70 -25.89 44.95
N LEU A 9 90.12 -26.91 44.33
CA LEU A 9 88.93 -27.01 43.47
C LEU A 9 88.70 -26.06 42.27
N LEU A 10 88.83 -26.70 41.11
CA LEU A 10 88.00 -26.58 39.92
C LEU A 10 86.48 -26.53 40.27
N VAL A 11 85.80 -25.43 39.94
CA VAL A 11 84.37 -25.46 39.58
C VAL A 11 84.21 -24.74 38.26
N LEU A 12 83.79 -25.52 37.27
CA LEU A 12 83.44 -25.15 35.91
C LEU A 12 82.12 -24.36 35.96
N THR A 13 82.12 -23.06 35.67
CA THR A 13 80.92 -22.32 35.24
C THR A 13 81.16 -21.72 33.87
N LEU A 14 81.21 -22.62 32.88
CA LEU A 14 81.04 -22.28 31.48
C LEU A 14 79.54 -22.18 31.19
N SER A 15 78.89 -21.08 31.58
CA SER A 15 77.62 -20.69 30.97
C SER A 15 77.91 -19.59 29.97
N ALA A 16 78.08 -20.04 28.73
CA ALA A 16 78.22 -19.24 27.53
C ALA A 16 77.25 -18.06 27.55
N ALA A 17 77.78 -16.91 27.14
CA ALA A 17 77.02 -15.74 26.74
C ALA A 17 75.95 -16.15 25.73
N VAL A 18 74.72 -16.36 26.22
CA VAL A 18 73.53 -16.37 25.37
C VAL A 18 73.24 -14.91 25.10
N ILE A 19 73.61 -14.47 23.91
CA ILE A 19 73.00 -13.30 23.28
C ILE A 19 71.57 -13.72 22.92
N PRO A 20 70.51 -13.02 23.36
CA PRO A 20 69.30 -12.92 22.58
C PRO A 20 69.41 -11.61 21.80
N GLY A 21 70.07 -11.72 20.65
CA GLY A 21 69.69 -10.90 19.51
C GLY A 21 68.31 -11.38 19.08
N PHE A 22 67.47 -10.43 18.67
CA PHE A 22 66.07 -10.57 18.23
C PHE A 22 65.02 -10.65 19.35
N ILE A 23 64.54 -9.48 19.76
CA ILE A 23 63.15 -9.08 19.46
C ILE A 23 63.17 -7.61 19.01
N PHE A 24 63.36 -7.37 17.71
CA PHE A 24 62.93 -6.11 17.10
C PHE A 24 61.44 -6.24 16.77
N SER A 25 60.67 -5.21 17.16
CA SER A 25 59.26 -5.01 16.86
C SER A 25 58.31 -6.13 17.31
N ALA A 26 58.01 -6.17 18.61
CA ALA A 26 56.60 -6.36 18.95
C ALA A 26 55.85 -5.22 18.25
N ARG A 27 55.20 -5.51 17.13
CA ARG A 27 54.12 -4.63 16.66
C ARG A 27 53.20 -4.51 17.87
N ALA A 28 53.15 -3.35 18.51
CA ALA A 28 52.04 -3.05 19.39
C ALA A 28 50.81 -3.11 18.50
N SER A 29 50.18 -4.27 18.41
CA SER A 29 48.92 -4.45 17.70
C SER A 29 47.85 -3.84 18.59
N GLY A 30 47.56 -2.58 18.33
CA GLY A 30 46.62 -1.79 19.08
C GLY A 30 46.56 -0.39 18.48
N CYS A 31 45.36 0.18 18.37
CA CYS A 31 45.20 1.60 18.11
C CYS A 31 45.91 2.38 19.23
N THR A 32 46.34 3.61 18.94
CA THR A 32 46.66 4.57 20.00
C THR A 32 45.37 4.86 20.75
N THR A 33 45.18 4.25 21.92
CA THR A 33 43.94 4.32 22.70
C THR A 33 43.45 5.76 22.84
N PRO A 34 42.16 6.04 22.53
CA PRO A 34 41.07 5.11 22.23
C PRO A 34 41.00 4.60 20.77
N CYS A 35 40.43 3.42 20.55
CA CYS A 35 40.09 2.89 19.23
C CYS A 35 38.76 3.47 18.77
N SER A 36 38.66 3.88 17.51
CA SER A 36 37.45 4.48 16.94
C SER A 36 36.72 3.53 15.99
N VAL A 37 35.39 3.44 16.11
CA VAL A 37 34.52 2.65 15.23
C VAL A 37 33.41 3.54 14.70
N ASP A 38 33.42 3.78 13.39
CA ASP A 38 32.36 4.51 12.70
C ASP A 38 31.20 3.57 12.38
N THR A 39 30.01 3.98 12.81
CA THR A 39 28.74 3.36 12.43
C THR A 39 27.90 4.35 11.65
N ILE A 40 27.62 4.02 10.40
CA ILE A 40 26.94 4.94 9.46
C ILE A 40 25.75 4.27 8.82
N THR A 41 24.89 5.04 8.16
CA THR A 41 23.69 4.52 7.50
C THR A 41 23.51 5.09 6.10
N ASN A 42 22.88 4.31 5.22
CA ASN A 42 22.47 4.76 3.89
C ASN A 42 21.11 5.50 3.88
N VAL A 43 20.48 5.67 5.04
CA VAL A 43 19.23 6.43 5.20
C VAL A 43 19.54 7.94 5.14
N PRO A 44 18.93 8.71 4.21
CA PRO A 44 19.05 10.16 4.22
C PRO A 44 18.40 10.77 5.47
N SER A 45 19.03 11.78 6.07
CA SER A 45 18.52 12.46 7.27
C SER A 45 17.15 13.13 7.07
N SER A 46 16.80 13.49 5.83
CA SER A 46 15.48 14.02 5.45
C SER A 46 14.36 12.97 5.53
N GLU A 47 14.71 11.69 5.54
CA GLU A 47 13.76 10.57 5.58
C GLU A 47 13.57 10.08 7.01
N GLY A 48 14.62 10.08 7.83
CA GLY A 48 14.53 9.71 9.23
C GLY A 48 15.88 9.67 9.94
N VAL A 49 15.84 9.47 11.25
CA VAL A 49 17.03 9.28 12.09
C VAL A 49 17.04 7.84 12.59
N VAL A 50 18.09 7.09 12.24
CA VAL A 50 18.26 5.71 12.73
C VAL A 50 18.94 5.75 14.09
N GLN A 51 18.31 5.18 15.12
CA GLN A 51 18.88 5.04 16.45
C GLN A 51 19.52 3.67 16.64
N VAL A 52 20.62 3.65 17.37
CA VAL A 52 21.27 2.45 17.88
C VAL A 52 21.42 2.48 19.40
N GLN A 53 21.48 1.31 20.00
CA GLN A 53 21.78 1.09 21.41
C GLN A 53 23.13 0.39 21.54
N LEU A 54 24.02 0.95 22.37
CA LEU A 54 25.33 0.36 22.67
C LEU A 54 25.23 -0.59 23.88
N ASP A 55 25.80 -1.79 23.77
CA ASP A 55 25.99 -2.78 24.85
C ASP A 55 24.75 -3.11 25.68
N SER A 56 23.57 -3.04 25.06
CA SER A 56 22.27 -3.19 25.73
C SER A 56 22.07 -2.24 26.93
N GLY A 57 22.84 -1.15 27.01
CA GLY A 57 22.74 -0.15 28.06
C GLY A 57 21.42 0.61 28.02
N VAL A 58 20.97 1.14 29.15
CA VAL A 58 19.68 1.84 29.24
C VAL A 58 19.72 3.16 28.47
N CYS A 59 18.67 3.43 27.70
CA CYS A 59 18.48 4.70 27.00
C CYS A 59 17.87 5.75 27.95
N PRO A 60 18.21 7.04 27.80
CA PRO A 60 18.83 7.66 26.63
C PRO A 60 20.37 7.62 26.61
N ALA A 61 21.03 7.34 27.73
CA ALA A 61 22.49 7.48 27.85
C ALA A 61 23.30 6.58 26.90
N ASN A 62 22.74 5.43 26.50
CA ASN A 62 23.38 4.48 25.58
C ASN A 62 22.70 4.41 24.21
N CYS A 63 21.82 5.36 23.90
CA CYS A 63 21.15 5.48 22.62
C CYS A 63 21.81 6.58 21.78
N PHE A 64 22.17 6.27 20.54
CA PHE A 64 22.86 7.18 19.64
C PHE A 64 22.20 7.19 18.27
N SER A 65 22.21 8.36 17.61
CA SER A 65 21.80 8.47 16.20
C SER A 65 22.94 8.02 15.31
N LEU A 66 22.69 7.18 14.30
CA LEU A 66 23.69 6.73 13.35
C LEU A 66 24.28 7.86 12.50
N ASN A 67 25.41 7.54 11.89
CA ASN A 67 26.50 8.47 11.56
C ASN A 67 27.22 8.93 12.83
N HIS A 68 27.60 7.95 13.65
CA HIS A 68 28.25 8.12 14.94
C HIS A 68 29.57 7.34 15.02
N THR A 69 30.56 7.95 15.65
CA THR A 69 31.86 7.33 15.94
C THR A 69 31.90 6.93 17.41
N PHE A 70 31.98 5.63 17.67
CA PHE A 70 32.19 5.11 19.01
C PHE A 70 33.68 5.03 19.33
N THR A 71 34.04 5.31 20.58
CA THR A 71 35.41 5.17 21.09
C THR A 71 35.48 4.08 22.14
N PHE A 72 36.37 3.12 21.94
CA PHE A 72 36.54 1.95 22.81
C PHE A 72 37.96 1.84 23.34
N ALA A 73 38.11 1.17 24.48
CA ALA A 73 39.43 0.80 24.98
C ALA A 73 40.05 -0.27 24.08
N ASN A 74 41.39 -0.36 24.03
CA ASN A 74 42.04 -1.39 23.24
C ASN A 74 41.64 -2.79 23.75
N ASN A 75 41.45 -3.74 22.82
CA ASN A 75 41.11 -5.13 23.11
C ASN A 75 39.72 -5.34 23.76
N THR A 76 38.74 -4.46 23.52
CA THR A 76 37.35 -4.69 23.93
C THR A 76 36.47 -5.03 22.74
N GLN A 77 35.39 -5.78 23.02
CA GLN A 77 34.30 -6.07 22.07
C GLN A 77 33.03 -5.41 22.58
N HIS A 78 32.26 -4.86 21.65
CA HIS A 78 31.03 -4.13 21.92
C HIS A 78 29.92 -4.54 20.95
N THR A 79 28.68 -4.33 21.36
CA THR A 79 27.49 -4.59 20.54
C THR A 79 26.76 -3.30 20.20
N VAL A 80 26.39 -3.13 18.93
CA VAL A 80 25.61 -1.99 18.46
C VAL A 80 24.30 -2.50 17.87
N LYS A 81 23.20 -2.31 18.60
CA LYS A 81 21.86 -2.78 18.22
C LYS A 81 21.08 -1.67 17.54
N VAL A 82 20.62 -1.89 16.31
CA VAL A 82 19.69 -0.99 15.63
C VAL A 82 18.32 -1.10 16.28
N LEU A 83 17.76 0.05 16.68
CA LEU A 83 16.43 0.12 17.31
C LEU A 83 15.33 0.32 16.26
N ASN A 84 15.58 1.12 15.22
CA ASN A 84 14.61 1.40 14.17
C ASN A 84 14.74 0.42 13.00
N THR A 85 14.49 -0.88 13.22
CA THR A 85 14.65 -1.90 12.17
C THR A 85 13.65 -1.75 11.01
N PHE A 86 12.57 -0.99 11.20
CA PHE A 86 11.63 -0.59 10.16
C PHE A 86 11.09 0.81 10.41
N PHE A 87 11.00 1.65 9.37
CA PHE A 87 10.30 2.94 9.43
C PHE A 87 9.87 3.43 8.03
N ILE A 88 8.95 4.40 8.02
CA ILE A 88 8.51 5.11 6.81
C ILE A 88 9.23 6.45 6.74
N GLY A 89 9.85 6.73 5.60
CA GLY A 89 10.56 7.98 5.34
C GLY A 89 9.62 9.17 5.40
N ALA A 90 9.94 10.17 6.22
CA ALA A 90 9.09 11.32 6.50
C ALA A 90 8.79 12.17 5.25
N LEU A 91 9.76 12.26 4.32
CA LEU A 91 9.63 13.10 3.13
C LEU A 91 9.08 12.35 1.91
N SER A 92 9.55 11.12 1.68
CA SER A 92 9.19 10.37 0.48
C SER A 92 8.08 9.35 0.68
N GLY A 93 7.79 8.97 1.92
CA GLY A 93 6.91 7.83 2.24
C GLY A 93 7.54 6.47 1.92
N LYS A 94 8.81 6.40 1.47
CA LYS A 94 9.50 5.14 1.20
C LYS A 94 9.60 4.32 2.47
N ARG A 95 9.58 3.00 2.35
CA ARG A 95 9.70 2.11 3.49
C ARG A 95 11.13 1.58 3.58
N TYR A 96 11.74 1.81 4.73
CA TYR A 96 13.09 1.41 5.04
C TYR A 96 13.05 0.20 5.97
N SER A 97 13.60 -0.92 5.53
CA SER A 97 13.76 -2.13 6.36
C SER A 97 15.23 -2.47 6.52
N PHE A 98 15.69 -2.59 7.77
CA PHE A 98 17.07 -2.92 8.08
C PHE A 98 17.44 -4.28 7.48
N ALA A 99 18.51 -4.31 6.71
CA ALA A 99 18.97 -5.49 5.99
C ALA A 99 20.14 -6.20 6.69
N GLY A 100 20.93 -5.45 7.45
CA GLY A 100 22.12 -5.96 8.11
C GLY A 100 23.20 -4.89 8.25
N TRP A 101 24.27 -5.26 8.93
CA TRP A 101 25.50 -4.48 8.97
C TRP A 101 26.43 -4.94 7.87
N TYR A 102 26.91 -4.00 7.09
CA TYR A 102 27.80 -4.25 5.97
C TYR A 102 29.13 -3.55 6.22
N THR A 103 30.20 -4.14 5.70
CA THR A 103 31.50 -3.49 5.63
C THR A 103 32.10 -3.73 4.24
N TYR A 104 33.12 -2.96 3.91
CA TYR A 104 33.77 -3.04 2.60
C TYR A 104 34.98 -3.97 2.67
N GLY A 105 34.97 -5.04 1.87
CA GLY A 105 36.02 -6.06 1.82
C GLY A 105 36.71 -6.18 0.46
N THR A 106 37.50 -7.24 0.29
CA THR A 106 38.23 -7.55 -0.97
C THR A 106 37.34 -7.64 -2.20
N SER A 107 36.13 -8.18 -2.04
CA SER A 107 35.16 -8.40 -3.12
C SER A 107 34.06 -7.33 -3.16
N GLY A 108 34.29 -6.18 -2.50
CA GLY A 108 33.30 -5.11 -2.37
C GLY A 108 32.50 -5.21 -1.07
N TRP A 109 31.29 -4.64 -1.08
CA TRP A 109 30.38 -4.67 0.07
C TRP A 109 29.88 -6.08 0.34
N PHE A 110 30.00 -6.52 1.58
CA PHE A 110 29.42 -7.79 2.04
C PHE A 110 28.74 -7.58 3.39
N GLN A 111 27.77 -8.44 3.69
CA GLN A 111 27.11 -8.45 4.99
C GLN A 111 28.09 -8.98 6.04
N PHE A 112 28.40 -8.15 7.02
CA PHE A 112 29.26 -8.48 8.14
C PHE A 112 28.48 -9.13 9.28
N ASP A 113 27.32 -8.56 9.63
CA ASP A 113 26.48 -9.06 10.73
C ASP A 113 24.99 -8.77 10.49
N SER A 114 24.16 -9.37 11.34
CA SER A 114 22.73 -9.09 11.50
C SER A 114 22.51 -8.09 12.64
N ASN A 115 21.31 -7.95 13.20
CA ASN A 115 21.08 -7.06 14.33
C ASN A 115 21.14 -7.87 15.65
N PRO A 116 22.06 -7.60 16.60
CA PRO A 116 23.00 -6.48 16.67
C PRO A 116 24.33 -6.72 15.93
N LEU A 117 25.06 -5.63 15.63
CA LEU A 117 26.46 -5.71 15.21
C LEU A 117 27.31 -6.13 16.40
N ASN A 118 28.07 -7.21 16.25
CA ASN A 118 29.15 -7.58 17.16
C ASN A 118 30.46 -7.03 16.60
N THR A 119 30.98 -5.96 17.21
CA THR A 119 32.23 -5.36 16.75
C THR A 119 33.39 -6.36 16.93
N PRO A 120 34.31 -6.47 15.96
CA PRO A 120 35.56 -7.18 16.19
C PRO A 120 36.30 -6.61 17.40
N PRO A 121 37.21 -7.37 18.03
CA PRO A 121 38.16 -6.81 18.97
C PRO A 121 38.78 -5.52 18.45
N SER A 122 38.65 -4.45 19.22
CA SER A 122 39.14 -3.12 18.89
C SER A 122 40.66 -3.06 19.06
N TYR A 123 41.38 -3.60 18.08
CA TYR A 123 42.85 -3.49 17.96
C TYR A 123 43.28 -2.42 16.94
N ILE A 124 42.34 -1.92 16.15
CA ILE A 124 42.54 -0.98 15.04
C ILE A 124 41.28 -0.12 14.91
N ASP A 125 41.45 1.08 14.34
CA ASP A 125 40.32 1.97 14.06
C ASP A 125 39.52 1.46 12.85
N TYR A 126 38.21 1.36 12.97
CA TYR A 126 37.29 1.03 11.88
C TYR A 126 36.56 2.30 11.46
N THR A 127 37.23 3.19 10.72
CA THR A 127 36.69 4.52 10.38
C THR A 127 36.73 4.79 8.88
N VAL A 128 35.88 5.71 8.41
CA VAL A 128 35.87 6.13 7.00
C VAL A 128 37.26 6.61 6.57
N ALA A 129 37.94 7.38 7.43
CA ALA A 129 39.27 7.91 7.16
C ALA A 129 40.38 6.85 7.11
N LYS A 130 40.17 5.71 7.78
CA LYS A 130 41.11 4.59 7.83
C LYS A 130 40.79 3.48 6.84
N CYS A 131 39.71 3.60 6.08
CA CYS A 131 39.39 2.67 5.00
C CYS A 131 40.45 2.80 3.89
N GLN A 132 41.46 1.94 3.95
CA GLN A 132 42.60 1.98 3.02
C GLN A 132 42.30 1.17 1.75
N PRO A 133 42.68 1.66 0.56
CA PRO A 133 42.69 0.85 -0.65
C PRO A 133 43.84 -0.17 -0.59
N GLY A 134 43.51 -1.46 -0.47
CA GLY A 134 44.43 -2.59 -0.43
C GLY A 134 43.68 -3.93 -0.34
N PRO A 135 44.34 -5.09 -0.31
CA PRO A 135 43.67 -6.37 -0.07
C PRO A 135 43.29 -6.50 1.42
N PRO A 136 42.14 -7.13 1.74
CA PRO A 136 40.81 -6.50 1.80
C PRO A 136 40.80 -5.01 2.19
N GLY A 137 39.67 -4.32 2.00
CA GLY A 137 39.41 -3.03 2.67
C GLY A 137 39.50 -3.18 4.19
N GLN A 138 40.71 -3.10 4.72
CA GLN A 138 40.95 -3.17 6.16
C GLN A 138 40.50 -1.85 6.77
N ASN A 139 39.98 -1.91 7.99
CA ASN A 139 39.67 -0.73 8.80
C ASN A 139 38.52 0.15 8.28
N CYS A 140 37.61 -0.43 7.50
CA CYS A 140 36.44 0.27 6.98
C CYS A 140 35.29 0.35 8.01
N PRO A 141 34.44 1.38 7.91
CA PRO A 141 33.30 1.58 8.82
C PRO A 141 32.25 0.47 8.68
N PHE A 142 31.37 0.37 9.68
CA PHE A 142 30.19 -0.50 9.63
C PHE A 142 28.96 0.30 9.18
N TRP A 143 28.30 -0.19 8.13
CA TRP A 143 27.14 0.44 7.53
C TRP A 143 25.87 -0.31 7.94
N ALA A 144 24.96 0.37 8.61
CA ALA A 144 23.58 -0.09 8.76
C ALA A 144 22.86 0.10 7.43
N VAL A 145 22.73 -0.99 6.67
CA VAL A 145 22.11 -0.96 5.34
C VAL A 145 20.61 -1.21 5.49
N TYR A 146 19.82 -0.35 4.85
CA TYR A 146 18.38 -0.53 4.70
C TYR A 146 18.03 -0.88 3.27
N THR A 147 17.17 -1.88 3.11
CA THR A 147 16.41 -2.08 1.87
C THR A 147 15.35 -1.01 1.77
N VAL A 148 15.29 -0.34 0.62
CA VAL A 148 14.34 0.75 0.37
C VAL A 148 13.29 0.24 -0.60
N THR A 149 12.07 0.12 -0.13
CA THR A 149 10.94 -0.20 -1.00
C THR A 149 10.12 1.05 -1.28
N PRO A 150 9.48 1.14 -2.47
CA PRO A 150 8.61 2.25 -2.79
C PRO A 150 7.55 2.49 -1.70
N PRO A 151 7.05 3.74 -1.58
CA PRO A 151 5.94 4.05 -0.70
C PRO A 151 4.78 3.10 -0.96
N LEU A 152 4.07 2.71 0.10
CA LEU A 152 2.75 2.14 -0.09
C LEU A 152 1.85 3.28 -0.54
N GLY A 153 1.46 3.26 -1.80
CA GLY A 153 0.40 4.08 -2.32
C GLY A 153 0.76 5.48 -2.78
N CYS A 154 -0.14 6.44 -2.54
CA CYS A 154 -0.05 7.78 -3.12
C CYS A 154 0.98 8.63 -2.38
N LYS A 155 1.61 9.59 -3.07
CA LYS A 155 2.70 10.40 -2.49
C LYS A 155 2.23 11.27 -1.32
N THR A 156 1.00 11.78 -1.38
CA THR A 156 0.40 12.61 -0.31
C THR A 156 -1.04 12.16 -0.08
N ASN A 157 -1.95 12.58 -0.95
CA ASN A 157 -3.33 12.15 -0.97
C ASN A 157 -3.55 11.15 -2.10
N CYS A 158 -4.39 10.18 -1.81
CA CYS A 158 -5.08 9.41 -2.83
C CYS A 158 -6.42 10.05 -3.13
N TYR A 159 -6.88 9.92 -4.37
CA TYR A 159 -8.16 10.44 -4.81
C TYR A 159 -9.12 9.30 -5.13
N MET A 160 -10.40 9.56 -4.94
CA MET A 160 -11.48 8.65 -5.23
C MET A 160 -12.58 9.39 -5.98
N ASP A 161 -12.83 9.01 -7.23
CA ASP A 161 -13.94 9.53 -8.00
C ASP A 161 -15.21 8.77 -7.62
N VAL A 162 -16.24 9.50 -7.21
CA VAL A 162 -17.57 8.98 -6.89
C VAL A 162 -18.55 9.62 -7.84
N SER A 163 -19.38 8.80 -8.49
CA SER A 163 -20.31 9.24 -9.53
C SER A 163 -21.67 8.56 -9.41
N THR A 164 -22.65 8.97 -10.23
CA THR A 164 -23.92 8.27 -10.39
C THR A 164 -24.33 8.18 -11.85
N ASN A 165 -25.13 7.17 -12.20
CA ASN A 165 -25.77 7.05 -13.51
C ASN A 165 -27.07 7.86 -13.65
N VAL A 166 -27.49 8.58 -12.60
CA VAL A 166 -28.63 9.49 -12.65
C VAL A 166 -28.21 10.80 -13.35
N PRO A 167 -28.85 11.22 -14.45
CA PRO A 167 -28.57 12.48 -15.10
C PRO A 167 -28.88 13.67 -14.19
N SER A 168 -28.08 14.74 -14.27
CA SER A 168 -28.29 15.95 -13.47
C SER A 168 -29.62 16.66 -13.77
N SER A 169 -30.21 16.43 -14.95
CA SER A 169 -31.54 16.92 -15.31
C SER A 169 -32.66 16.23 -14.53
N ASP A 170 -32.42 15.01 -14.05
CA ASP A 170 -33.41 14.19 -13.34
C ASP A 170 -33.28 14.34 -11.83
N GLY A 171 -32.11 14.71 -11.31
CA GLY A 171 -31.96 15.09 -9.91
C GLY A 171 -30.52 15.10 -9.45
N MET A 172 -30.35 15.38 -8.16
CA MET A 172 -29.05 15.35 -7.50
C MET A 172 -29.02 14.18 -6.51
N VAL A 173 -28.16 13.21 -6.80
CA VAL A 173 -27.82 12.15 -5.84
C VAL A 173 -26.80 12.72 -4.86
N THR A 174 -27.01 12.47 -3.56
CA THR A 174 -26.15 12.96 -2.49
C THR A 174 -25.53 11.79 -1.74
N VAL A 175 -24.27 11.97 -1.37
CA VAL A 175 -23.49 10.99 -0.60
C VAL A 175 -22.83 11.68 0.58
N LYS A 176 -22.57 10.94 1.64
CA LYS A 176 -21.88 11.43 2.83
C LYS A 176 -20.67 10.57 3.13
N VAL A 177 -19.54 11.21 3.37
CA VAL A 177 -18.27 10.52 3.71
C VAL A 177 -18.05 10.60 5.21
N ASP A 178 -17.82 9.45 5.85
CA ASP A 178 -17.52 9.30 7.28
C ASP A 178 -18.51 10.03 8.20
N ASN A 179 -19.78 10.07 7.78
CA ASN A 179 -20.84 10.81 8.46
C ASN A 179 -20.51 12.30 8.73
N ALA A 180 -19.60 12.90 7.97
CA ALA A 180 -19.16 14.28 8.14
C ALA A 180 -19.68 15.18 7.02
N ILE A 181 -19.13 15.06 5.82
CA ILE A 181 -19.37 15.99 4.70
C ILE A 181 -20.26 15.32 3.64
N SER A 182 -21.27 16.07 3.18
CA SER A 182 -22.15 15.66 2.08
C SER A 182 -21.67 16.23 0.74
N TYR A 183 -21.76 15.42 -0.30
CA TYR A 183 -21.38 15.76 -1.67
C TYR A 183 -22.54 15.46 -2.63
N GLY A 184 -22.77 16.35 -3.59
CA GLY A 184 -23.71 16.14 -4.70
C GLY A 184 -23.02 15.49 -5.90
N LEU A 185 -23.68 14.55 -6.55
CA LEU A 185 -23.25 13.89 -7.78
C LEU A 185 -23.98 14.51 -8.98
N PRO A 186 -23.32 14.61 -10.15
CA PRO A 186 -23.03 13.43 -10.95
C PRO A 186 -21.63 12.85 -10.81
N GLN A 187 -20.62 13.66 -10.47
CA GLN A 187 -19.26 13.19 -10.19
C GLN A 187 -18.54 14.13 -9.21
N VAL A 188 -17.89 13.57 -8.20
CA VAL A 188 -17.01 14.28 -7.25
C VAL A 188 -15.71 13.50 -7.09
N SER A 189 -14.61 14.21 -6.86
CA SER A 189 -13.32 13.59 -6.53
C SER A 189 -12.94 13.90 -5.09
N LEU A 190 -12.84 12.85 -4.27
CA LEU A 190 -12.62 12.94 -2.84
C LEU A 190 -11.14 12.69 -2.50
N PRO A 191 -10.46 13.61 -1.81
CA PRO A 191 -9.11 13.38 -1.32
C PRO A 191 -9.13 12.57 -0.02
N PHE A 192 -8.31 11.54 0.05
CA PHE A 192 -8.03 10.73 1.23
C PHE A 192 -6.53 10.76 1.52
N GLY A 193 -6.15 10.77 2.79
CA GLY A 193 -4.73 10.66 3.14
C GLY A 193 -4.16 9.31 2.73
N ASN A 194 -2.90 9.26 2.31
CA ASN A 194 -2.29 7.98 2.00
C ASN A 194 -2.22 7.08 3.26
N GLY A 195 -2.73 5.85 3.14
CA GLY A 195 -2.83 4.90 4.24
C GLY A 195 -3.93 5.18 5.25
N THR A 196 -4.84 6.12 4.97
CA THR A 196 -6.01 6.36 5.84
C THR A 196 -7.13 5.37 5.53
N GLY A 197 -7.98 5.14 6.52
CA GLY A 197 -9.18 4.32 6.39
C GLY A 197 -9.20 3.12 7.34
N PRO A 198 -10.21 2.24 7.22
CA PRO A 198 -11.28 2.29 6.21
C PRO A 198 -12.20 3.51 6.36
N HIS A 199 -12.68 4.04 5.23
CA HIS A 199 -13.67 5.12 5.18
C HIS A 199 -15.04 4.59 4.75
N THR A 200 -16.10 5.28 5.13
CA THR A 200 -17.49 4.96 4.74
C THR A 200 -18.05 6.01 3.79
N ILE A 201 -18.71 5.55 2.73
CA ILE A 201 -19.45 6.39 1.78
C ILE A 201 -20.89 5.93 1.83
N GLN A 202 -21.76 6.80 2.33
CA GLN A 202 -23.17 6.52 2.52
C GLN A 202 -24.01 7.29 1.50
N LEU A 203 -24.89 6.59 0.79
CA LEU A 203 -25.97 7.21 0.03
C LEU A 203 -26.95 7.91 0.98
N THR A 204 -27.12 9.22 0.82
CA THR A 204 -28.08 10.01 1.63
C THR A 204 -29.35 10.37 0.87
N SER A 205 -29.33 10.29 -0.46
CA SER A 205 -30.56 10.42 -1.24
C SER A 205 -31.51 9.23 -0.99
N PRO A 206 -32.82 9.43 -1.21
CA PRO A 206 -33.79 8.33 -1.13
C PRO A 206 -33.41 7.16 -2.05
N THR A 207 -33.68 5.94 -1.59
CA THR A 207 -33.48 4.72 -2.40
C THR A 207 -34.48 4.59 -3.54
N THR A 208 -35.49 5.46 -3.60
CA THR A 208 -36.39 5.58 -4.74
C THR A 208 -36.84 7.02 -4.89
N PHE A 209 -36.80 7.56 -6.10
CA PHE A 209 -37.31 8.90 -6.40
C PHE A 209 -37.75 9.02 -7.87
N THR A 210 -38.48 10.08 -8.20
CA THR A 210 -38.90 10.39 -9.56
C THR A 210 -38.00 11.50 -10.13
N GLY A 211 -37.46 11.27 -11.31
CA GLY A 211 -36.63 12.21 -12.04
C GLY A 211 -37.42 13.42 -12.50
N ALA A 212 -36.94 14.62 -12.18
CA ALA A 212 -37.67 15.86 -12.48
C ALA A 212 -37.73 16.17 -13.99
N GLY A 213 -36.68 15.86 -14.74
CA GLY A 213 -36.62 16.12 -16.18
C GLY A 213 -37.37 15.08 -17.02
N SER A 214 -37.17 13.80 -16.72
CA SER A 214 -37.72 12.71 -17.54
C SER A 214 -39.01 12.10 -17.00
N GLY A 215 -39.39 12.35 -15.74
CA GLY A 215 -40.51 11.67 -15.07
C GLY A 215 -40.25 10.18 -14.78
N ALA A 216 -39.03 9.69 -14.99
CA ALA A 216 -38.66 8.30 -14.71
C ALA A 216 -38.61 8.02 -13.21
N ARG A 217 -38.90 6.79 -12.81
CA ARG A 217 -38.61 6.32 -11.46
C ARG A 217 -37.18 5.77 -11.43
N TYR A 218 -36.42 6.21 -10.44
CA TYR A 218 -35.08 5.70 -10.15
C TYR A 218 -35.13 4.86 -8.89
N VAL A 219 -34.61 3.64 -8.95
CA VAL A 219 -34.58 2.69 -7.83
C VAL A 219 -33.13 2.33 -7.53
N TRP A 220 -32.71 2.50 -6.27
CA TRP A 220 -31.37 2.15 -5.82
C TRP A 220 -31.08 0.68 -6.12
N LYS A 221 -29.94 0.43 -6.76
CA LYS A 221 -29.48 -0.91 -7.08
C LYS A 221 -28.29 -1.30 -6.23
N GLN A 222 -27.17 -0.59 -6.40
CA GLN A 222 -25.91 -0.93 -5.76
C GLN A 222 -24.85 0.16 -5.91
N TRP A 223 -23.85 0.08 -5.06
CA TRP A 223 -22.52 0.61 -5.33
C TRP A 223 -21.80 -0.33 -6.29
N SER A 224 -21.14 0.25 -7.29
CA SER A 224 -20.22 -0.47 -8.17
C SER A 224 -18.89 0.25 -8.23
N CYS A 225 -17.80 -0.51 -8.38
CA CYS A 225 -16.49 0.02 -8.70
C CYS A 225 -15.98 -0.66 -9.96
N VAL A 226 -15.32 0.10 -10.83
CA VAL A 226 -14.56 -0.48 -11.96
C VAL A 226 -13.19 -1.05 -11.49
N CYS A 227 -12.94 -1.03 -10.19
CA CYS A 227 -11.73 -1.50 -9.55
C CYS A 227 -11.90 -2.90 -8.94
N SER A 228 -10.82 -3.70 -8.92
CA SER A 228 -10.82 -5.07 -8.37
C SER A 228 -10.93 -5.14 -6.84
N ASP A 229 -10.53 -4.07 -6.16
CA ASP A 229 -10.26 -4.11 -4.72
C ASP A 229 -11.46 -3.65 -3.86
N ILE A 230 -12.55 -3.22 -4.51
CA ILE A 230 -13.80 -2.80 -3.87
C ILE A 230 -14.94 -3.58 -4.48
N ALA A 231 -15.51 -4.51 -3.72
CA ALA A 231 -16.66 -5.29 -4.16
C ALA A 231 -17.91 -4.41 -4.29
N SER A 232 -18.76 -4.71 -5.26
CA SER A 232 -20.09 -4.12 -5.36
C SER A 232 -20.93 -4.50 -4.14
N THR A 233 -21.77 -3.58 -3.68
CA THR A 233 -22.68 -3.84 -2.56
C THR A 233 -24.04 -3.20 -2.80
N THR A 234 -25.11 -3.92 -2.46
CA THR A 234 -26.49 -3.43 -2.53
C THR A 234 -26.88 -2.60 -1.30
N GLY A 235 -26.05 -2.58 -0.26
CA GLY A 235 -26.22 -1.68 0.89
C GLY A 235 -26.02 -0.22 0.50
N THR A 236 -26.75 0.69 1.13
CA THR A 236 -26.61 2.15 0.88
C THR A 236 -25.28 2.70 1.37
N THR A 237 -24.60 1.99 2.28
CA THR A 237 -23.26 2.34 2.77
C THR A 237 -22.23 1.39 2.18
N LEU A 238 -21.20 1.98 1.57
CA LEU A 238 -19.99 1.30 1.13
C LEU A 238 -18.85 1.57 2.13
N THR A 239 -18.12 0.52 2.48
CA THR A 239 -16.87 0.63 3.23
C THR A 239 -15.69 0.44 2.29
N THR A 240 -14.78 1.41 2.27
CA THR A 240 -13.56 1.39 1.47
C THR A 240 -12.47 0.57 2.18
N PRO A 241 -11.50 -0.01 1.45
CA PRO A 241 -10.27 -0.51 2.04
C PRO A 241 -9.41 0.64 2.58
N VAL A 242 -8.29 0.32 3.24
CA VAL A 242 -7.26 1.33 3.53
C VAL A 242 -6.76 1.91 2.21
N ILE A 243 -6.80 3.24 2.10
CA ILE A 243 -6.58 3.92 0.84
C ILE A 243 -5.09 4.07 0.56
N TYR A 244 -4.57 3.23 -0.33
CA TYR A 244 -3.22 3.33 -0.88
C TYR A 244 -3.20 3.54 -2.39
N LYS A 245 -4.35 3.71 -3.05
CA LYS A 245 -4.41 3.85 -4.51
C LYS A 245 -5.37 4.93 -4.90
N ASN A 246 -5.18 5.51 -6.09
CA ASN A 246 -6.17 6.39 -6.68
C ASN A 246 -7.32 5.54 -7.24
N TYR A 247 -8.52 5.69 -6.67
CA TYR A 247 -9.76 5.10 -7.17
C TYR A 247 -10.45 6.10 -8.11
N THR A 248 -9.73 6.49 -9.16
CA THR A 248 -10.16 7.51 -10.13
C THR A 248 -10.25 6.91 -11.52
N ASP A 249 -10.97 7.57 -12.42
CA ASP A 249 -10.99 7.18 -13.83
C ASP A 249 -9.55 7.23 -14.40
N PRO A 250 -9.04 6.13 -14.98
CA PRO A 250 -7.71 6.11 -15.60
C PRO A 250 -7.51 7.15 -16.71
N THR A 251 -8.59 7.57 -17.36
CA THR A 251 -8.61 8.53 -18.47
C THR A 251 -8.80 9.99 -18.01
N ARG A 252 -8.97 10.23 -16.72
CA ARG A 252 -9.14 11.56 -16.15
C ARG A 252 -7.94 12.47 -16.44
N SER A 253 -8.21 13.75 -16.67
CA SER A 253 -7.20 14.81 -16.70
C SER A 253 -7.25 15.69 -15.43
N PRO A 254 -6.11 15.96 -14.77
CA PRO A 254 -4.80 15.36 -14.99
C PRO A 254 -4.78 13.86 -14.60
N PRO A 255 -3.94 13.03 -15.25
CA PRO A 255 -3.90 11.60 -14.98
C PRO A 255 -3.34 11.30 -13.59
N LEU A 256 -4.11 10.53 -12.81
CA LEU A 256 -3.75 10.11 -11.45
C LEU A 256 -3.35 8.63 -11.36
N LYS A 257 -3.17 7.93 -12.50
CA LYS A 257 -2.94 6.47 -12.54
C LYS A 257 -3.99 5.72 -11.71
N GLY A 258 -5.25 6.06 -11.94
CA GLY A 258 -6.37 5.48 -11.21
C GLY A 258 -6.64 4.02 -11.57
N VAL A 259 -7.33 3.30 -10.68
CA VAL A 259 -7.76 1.90 -10.89
C VAL A 259 -9.25 1.76 -11.22
N GLY A 260 -9.96 2.88 -11.41
CA GLY A 260 -11.41 2.92 -11.59
C GLY A 260 -12.12 3.63 -10.44
N GLY A 261 -13.16 4.41 -10.79
CA GLY A 261 -14.00 5.14 -9.85
C GLY A 261 -15.20 4.34 -9.35
N LEU A 262 -15.88 4.90 -8.35
CA LEU A 262 -17.10 4.36 -7.78
C LEU A 262 -18.33 5.00 -8.41
N THR A 263 -19.37 4.20 -8.55
CA THR A 263 -20.65 4.63 -9.11
C THR A 263 -21.80 4.18 -8.21
N ALA A 264 -22.64 5.13 -7.80
CA ALA A 264 -23.96 4.89 -7.25
C ALA A 264 -24.93 4.56 -8.40
N ILE A 265 -25.34 3.29 -8.50
CA ILE A 265 -26.19 2.81 -9.59
C ILE A 265 -27.64 2.78 -9.15
N PHE A 266 -28.49 3.38 -9.99
CA PHE A 266 -29.94 3.29 -9.92
C PHE A 266 -30.48 2.61 -11.18
N ASP A 267 -31.45 1.72 -11.03
CA ASP A 267 -32.26 1.25 -12.14
C ASP A 267 -33.26 2.36 -12.53
N LYS A 268 -33.28 2.70 -13.82
CA LYS A 268 -34.21 3.69 -14.40
C LYS A 268 -35.43 2.95 -14.93
N GLU A 269 -36.62 3.39 -14.54
CA GLU A 269 -37.90 2.78 -14.89
C GLU A 269 -38.89 3.82 -15.40
N PHE A 270 -39.77 3.42 -16.32
CA PHE A 270 -40.90 4.21 -16.77
C PHE A 270 -42.20 3.45 -16.55
N GLN A 271 -43.31 4.20 -16.49
CA GLN A 271 -44.63 3.56 -16.48
C GLN A 271 -44.93 2.99 -17.86
N LEU A 272 -45.47 1.77 -17.85
CA LEU A 272 -45.95 1.04 -19.00
C LEU A 272 -47.45 0.81 -18.85
N THR A 273 -48.21 1.22 -19.85
CA THR A 273 -49.62 0.89 -20.02
C THR A 273 -49.82 0.24 -21.38
N LEU A 274 -50.37 -0.99 -21.40
CA LEU A 274 -50.66 -1.72 -22.62
C LEU A 274 -52.17 -1.73 -22.88
N SER A 275 -52.54 -1.35 -24.10
CA SER A 275 -53.88 -1.53 -24.65
C SER A 275 -53.87 -2.56 -25.77
N PHE A 276 -54.93 -3.36 -25.85
CA PHE A 276 -55.02 -4.45 -26.81
C PHE A 276 -56.13 -4.16 -27.81
N VAL A 277 -55.82 -4.29 -29.10
CA VAL A 277 -56.77 -4.12 -30.19
C VAL A 277 -56.69 -5.29 -31.16
N ASP A 278 -57.79 -5.56 -31.87
CA ASP A 278 -57.83 -6.51 -32.97
C ASP A 278 -57.18 -5.92 -34.25
N PRO A 279 -57.02 -6.70 -35.35
CA PRO A 279 -56.50 -6.18 -36.62
C PRO A 279 -57.33 -5.07 -37.27
N SER A 280 -58.56 -4.82 -36.79
CA SER A 280 -59.45 -3.74 -37.23
C SER A 280 -59.40 -2.51 -36.30
N ASN A 281 -58.45 -2.46 -35.36
CA ASN A 281 -58.30 -1.43 -34.32
C ASN A 281 -59.46 -1.34 -33.32
N GLN A 282 -60.24 -2.41 -33.14
CA GLN A 282 -61.25 -2.47 -32.08
C GLN A 282 -60.63 -2.96 -30.78
N ALA A 283 -60.97 -2.33 -29.66
CA ALA A 283 -60.49 -2.73 -28.35
C ALA A 283 -60.91 -4.17 -28.01
N ILE A 284 -59.97 -4.98 -27.55
CA ILE A 284 -60.22 -6.36 -27.11
C ILE A 284 -59.88 -6.51 -25.62
N ALA A 285 -60.39 -7.59 -25.02
CA ALA A 285 -60.03 -7.95 -23.65
C ALA A 285 -58.52 -8.19 -23.53
N ALA A 286 -57.95 -7.77 -22.40
CA ALA A 286 -56.54 -7.98 -22.14
C ALA A 286 -56.20 -9.48 -22.03
N PRO A 287 -55.04 -9.92 -22.52
CA PRO A 287 -54.58 -11.31 -22.38
C PRO A 287 -54.37 -11.66 -20.90
N ALA A 288 -54.37 -12.96 -20.60
CA ALA A 288 -54.02 -13.47 -19.28
C ALA A 288 -52.54 -13.24 -18.95
N PHE A 289 -51.65 -13.27 -19.95
CA PHE A 289 -50.27 -12.83 -19.81
C PHE A 289 -49.71 -12.23 -21.10
N VAL A 290 -48.70 -11.35 -20.96
CA VAL A 290 -47.81 -10.90 -22.04
C VAL A 290 -46.36 -11.16 -21.64
N THR A 291 -45.56 -11.71 -22.55
CA THR A 291 -44.12 -11.87 -22.36
C THR A 291 -43.38 -10.80 -23.16
N LEU A 292 -42.60 -9.98 -22.44
CA LEU A 292 -41.68 -9.00 -22.98
C LEU A 292 -40.24 -9.51 -22.89
N THR A 293 -39.45 -9.22 -23.92
CA THR A 293 -38.02 -9.53 -23.94
C THR A 293 -37.18 -8.31 -24.28
N SER A 294 -36.04 -8.17 -23.62
CA SER A 294 -35.03 -7.17 -23.95
C SER A 294 -33.65 -7.79 -23.77
N GLY A 295 -32.99 -8.14 -24.87
CA GLY A 295 -31.78 -8.96 -24.83
C GLY A 295 -32.03 -10.31 -24.16
N SER A 296 -31.31 -10.60 -23.08
CA SER A 296 -31.49 -11.81 -22.27
C SER A 296 -32.56 -11.68 -21.17
N THR A 297 -33.12 -10.49 -20.97
CA THR A 297 -34.11 -10.23 -19.92
C THR A 297 -35.50 -10.62 -20.43
N VAL A 298 -36.23 -11.40 -19.62
CA VAL A 298 -37.60 -11.82 -19.91
C VAL A 298 -38.51 -11.35 -18.77
N MET A 299 -39.63 -10.73 -19.11
CA MET A 299 -40.63 -10.24 -18.17
C MET A 299 -42.00 -10.78 -18.55
N ASN A 300 -42.72 -11.34 -17.58
CA ASN A 300 -44.11 -11.76 -17.75
C ASN A 300 -45.03 -10.78 -17.05
N LEU A 301 -45.90 -10.13 -17.81
CA LEU A 301 -46.89 -9.18 -17.34
C LEU A 301 -48.23 -9.88 -17.17
N THR A 302 -48.86 -9.66 -16.01
CA THR A 302 -50.24 -10.06 -15.70
C THR A 302 -51.13 -8.85 -15.34
N SER A 303 -50.53 -7.66 -15.34
CA SER A 303 -51.18 -6.36 -15.17
C SER A 303 -50.62 -5.40 -16.23
N TYR A 304 -51.47 -4.53 -16.76
CA TYR A 304 -51.19 -3.76 -17.97
C TYR A 304 -51.40 -2.26 -17.83
N SER A 305 -51.64 -1.77 -16.61
CA SER A 305 -51.81 -0.34 -16.36
C SER A 305 -50.78 0.15 -15.36
N SER A 306 -50.13 1.28 -15.70
CA SER A 306 -49.20 2.02 -14.85
C SER A 306 -48.11 1.17 -14.18
N GLN A 307 -47.62 0.13 -14.88
CA GLN A 307 -46.61 -0.77 -14.37
C GLN A 307 -45.21 -0.16 -14.52
N TRP A 308 -44.41 -0.14 -13.46
CA TRP A 308 -43.02 0.30 -13.57
C TRP A 308 -42.18 -0.78 -14.25
N THR A 309 -41.58 -0.42 -15.37
CA THR A 309 -40.77 -1.32 -16.20
C THR A 309 -39.43 -0.65 -16.47
N SER A 310 -38.35 -1.42 -16.49
CA SER A 310 -37.01 -0.88 -16.76
C SER A 310 -36.99 -0.15 -18.11
N ALA A 311 -36.36 1.02 -18.11
CA ALA A 311 -36.17 1.82 -19.31
C ALA A 311 -35.35 1.02 -20.33
N GLY A 312 -35.88 0.86 -21.54
CA GLY A 312 -35.28 0.04 -22.58
C GLY A 312 -36.26 -0.24 -23.71
N SER A 313 -35.75 -0.85 -24.78
CA SER A 313 -36.56 -1.37 -25.87
C SER A 313 -36.98 -2.79 -25.54
N TRP A 314 -38.27 -3.05 -25.55
CA TRP A 314 -38.88 -4.34 -25.26
C TRP A 314 -39.59 -4.89 -26.48
N THR A 315 -39.46 -6.18 -26.74
CA THR A 315 -40.20 -6.88 -27.80
C THR A 315 -41.22 -7.79 -27.16
N VAL A 316 -42.48 -7.71 -27.62
CA VAL A 316 -43.51 -8.67 -27.24
C VAL A 316 -43.25 -9.97 -27.99
N THR A 317 -42.97 -11.05 -27.27
CA THR A 317 -42.66 -12.36 -27.88
C THR A 317 -43.77 -13.38 -27.71
N ASP A 318 -44.65 -13.18 -26.73
CA ASP A 318 -45.80 -14.05 -26.53
C ASP A 318 -46.92 -13.27 -25.83
N ALA A 319 -48.15 -13.70 -26.07
CA ALA A 319 -49.32 -13.26 -25.34
C ALA A 319 -50.36 -14.38 -25.38
N MET A 320 -51.04 -14.59 -24.24
CA MET A 320 -52.00 -15.68 -24.08
C MET A 320 -53.39 -15.16 -23.76
N TRP A 321 -54.34 -15.50 -24.63
CA TRP A 321 -55.76 -15.36 -24.36
C TRP A 321 -56.36 -16.73 -24.10
N GLU A 322 -57.13 -16.86 -23.02
CA GLU A 322 -57.96 -18.05 -22.74
C GLU A 322 -57.21 -19.39 -22.79
N GLY A 323 -55.91 -19.41 -22.49
CA GLY A 323 -55.07 -20.61 -22.50
C GLY A 323 -54.35 -20.93 -23.82
N ALA A 324 -54.57 -20.13 -24.88
CA ALA A 324 -53.89 -20.28 -26.17
C ALA A 324 -52.71 -19.30 -26.29
N LYS A 325 -51.51 -19.84 -26.53
CA LYS A 325 -50.25 -19.08 -26.69
C LYS A 325 -49.99 -18.70 -28.15
N GLY A 326 -49.09 -17.74 -28.37
CA GLY A 326 -48.59 -17.37 -29.70
C GLY A 326 -49.56 -16.51 -30.51
N ILE A 327 -50.55 -15.89 -29.87
CA ILE A 327 -51.54 -15.02 -30.54
C ILE A 327 -51.00 -13.58 -30.58
N VAL A 328 -49.76 -13.40 -31.05
CA VAL A 328 -49.20 -12.07 -31.31
C VAL A 328 -48.99 -11.95 -32.80
N ALA A 329 -49.69 -11.00 -33.43
CA ALA A 329 -49.47 -10.69 -34.84
C ALA A 329 -48.17 -9.86 -34.96
N GLY A 330 -47.08 -10.52 -35.36
CA GLY A 330 -45.76 -9.89 -35.52
C GLY A 330 -44.95 -9.83 -34.22
N LEU A 331 -43.95 -8.94 -34.20
CA LEU A 331 -43.04 -8.70 -33.07
C LEU A 331 -43.09 -7.22 -32.70
N PRO A 332 -44.19 -6.73 -32.07
CA PRO A 332 -44.30 -5.33 -31.72
C PRO A 332 -43.24 -4.95 -30.69
N THR A 333 -42.66 -3.76 -30.88
CA THR A 333 -41.64 -3.19 -30.01
C THR A 333 -42.23 -2.06 -29.18
N ILE A 334 -41.93 -2.05 -27.89
CA ILE A 334 -42.28 -1.02 -26.93
C ILE A 334 -40.98 -0.31 -26.55
N ASP A 335 -40.89 0.98 -26.85
CA ASP A 335 -39.70 1.78 -26.55
C ASP A 335 -39.91 2.63 -25.30
N LEU A 336 -39.34 2.19 -24.18
CA LEU A 336 -39.28 2.93 -22.91
C LEU A 336 -37.95 3.66 -22.73
N THR A 337 -37.15 3.87 -23.79
CA THR A 337 -35.87 4.59 -23.64
C THR A 337 -36.06 6.09 -23.41
N GLY A 338 -37.12 6.69 -23.99
CA GLY A 338 -37.39 8.12 -23.94
C GLY A 338 -38.46 8.57 -22.95
N GLY A 339 -39.27 7.67 -22.39
CA GLY A 339 -40.43 8.06 -21.59
C GLY A 339 -41.37 6.90 -21.24
N ALA A 340 -42.44 7.25 -20.53
CA ALA A 340 -43.58 6.36 -20.33
C ALA A 340 -44.34 6.13 -21.65
N VAL A 341 -44.91 4.94 -21.78
CA VAL A 341 -45.73 4.50 -22.93
C VAL A 341 -47.02 3.89 -22.43
#